data_AF-A0A1W5CYM4-F1
#
_entry.id   AF-A0A1W5CYM4-F1
#
_cell.length_a   1.000
_cell.length_b   1.000
_cell.length_c   1.000
_cell.angle_alpha   90.00
_cell.angle_beta   90.00
_cell.angle_gamma   90.00
#
_symmetry.space_group_name_H-M   'P 1'
#
loop_
_entity.id
_entity.type
_entity.pdbx_description
1 polymer ?
#
loop_
_entity_poly.entity_id
_entity_poly.type
_entity_poly.pdbx_seq_one_letter_code
_entity_poly.pdbx_strand_id
1 'polypeptide(L)'
;MQFEDLATELVLHIFQSCTSIPDVLNLASTCHHFRKVFAASQRLPILYRAAEAQFGPLQDAIQLVTHNASQPAHLMRSAPSSSALLHQLLEVGRVAQKWEAIYPLTKWKHDFTSRRLLTAPERRLLRRAIYRLWLYSRAFHTPAYPRTARKRRANVLERAALLHNWSSPELAQIEDVRLVIRHVLQHHVCPSNGALRRSFRNRFPDDPQQQQLLFQGHRSCPPPPSAFREHFHSALQVPAAPGFVAAEKFRAAALQELGAEGWFG
;
A
#
# COMPACT_ATOMS: atom_id res chain seq x y z
N MET A 1 -10.75 4.56 46.32
CA MET A 1 -10.28 5.48 45.27
C MET A 1 -11.21 5.32 44.08
N GLN A 2 -12.21 6.19 43.92
CA GLN A 2 -13.08 6.17 42.76
C GLN A 2 -12.37 6.95 41.64
N PHE A 3 -12.31 6.40 40.42
CA PHE A 3 -11.65 7.03 39.27
C PHE A 3 -12.28 8.37 38.85
N GLU A 4 -13.46 8.69 39.41
CA GLU A 4 -14.21 9.92 39.19
C GLU A 4 -13.55 11.15 39.87
N ASP A 5 -12.77 10.93 40.93
CA ASP A 5 -12.10 12.00 41.69
C ASP A 5 -10.72 12.37 41.10
N LEU A 6 -10.31 11.71 40.01
CA LEU A 6 -8.98 11.90 39.44
C LEU A 6 -8.88 13.25 38.72
N ALA A 7 -7.81 14.00 39.02
CA ALA A 7 -7.53 15.27 38.36
C ALA A 7 -7.46 15.14 36.83
N THR A 8 -7.95 16.14 36.09
CA THR A 8 -8.02 16.13 34.62
C THR A 8 -6.65 15.89 33.98
N GLU A 9 -5.59 16.44 34.57
CA GLU A 9 -4.20 16.24 34.09
C GLU A 9 -3.76 14.77 34.15
N LEU A 10 -4.14 14.06 35.21
CA LEU A 10 -3.82 12.63 35.36
C LEU A 10 -4.64 11.79 34.38
N VAL A 11 -5.90 12.14 34.15
CA VAL A 11 -6.75 11.50 33.13
C VAL A 11 -6.14 11.70 31.73
N LEU A 12 -5.68 12.91 31.41
CA LEU A 12 -4.99 13.20 30.14
C LEU A 12 -3.69 12.40 30.03
N HIS A 13 -2.90 12.29 31.11
CA HIS A 13 -1.70 11.48 31.12
C HIS A 13 -2.00 9.99 30.86
N ILE A 14 -3.09 9.46 31.44
CA ILE A 14 -3.55 8.09 31.18
C ILE A 14 -3.90 7.92 29.69
N PHE A 15 -4.71 8.82 29.11
CA PHE A 15 -5.05 8.78 27.69
C PHE A 15 -3.81 8.85 26.79
N GLN A 16 -2.82 9.65 27.18
CA GLN A 16 -1.56 9.82 26.45
C GLN A 16 -0.62 8.61 26.55
N SER A 17 -0.84 7.73 27.53
CA SER A 17 -0.08 6.49 27.70
C SER A 17 -0.64 5.32 26.86
N CYS A 18 -1.88 5.44 26.38
CA CYS A 18 -2.48 4.45 25.50
C CYS A 18 -1.73 4.36 24.17
N THR A 19 -1.43 3.13 23.73
CA THR A 19 -0.69 2.87 22.49
C THR A 19 -1.59 2.48 21.31
N SER A 20 -2.90 2.39 21.53
CA SER A 20 -3.89 1.90 20.60
C SER A 20 -5.15 2.77 20.65
N ILE A 21 -5.76 3.03 19.51
CA ILE A 21 -7.01 3.78 19.41
C ILE A 21 -8.20 3.08 20.09
N PRO A 22 -8.42 1.76 19.93
CA PRO A 22 -9.49 1.10 20.67
C PRO A 22 -9.32 1.26 22.18
N ASP A 23 -8.10 1.23 22.72
CA ASP A 23 -7.87 1.41 24.16
C ASP A 23 -8.32 2.80 24.62
N VAL A 24 -8.00 3.84 23.85
CA VAL A 24 -8.47 5.22 24.11
C VAL A 24 -10.01 5.28 24.09
N LEU A 25 -10.65 4.69 23.07
CA LEU A 25 -12.11 4.74 22.94
C LEU A 25 -12.81 3.94 24.04
N ASN A 26 -12.26 2.78 24.40
CA ASN A 26 -12.76 1.95 25.49
C ASN A 26 -12.61 2.69 26.82
N LEU A 27 -11.47 3.33 27.07
CA LEU A 27 -11.25 4.13 28.28
C LEU A 27 -12.20 5.33 28.36
N ALA A 28 -12.48 5.99 27.23
CA ALA A 28 -13.48 7.05 27.19
C ALA A 28 -14.92 6.54 27.41
N SER A 29 -15.17 5.24 27.22
CA SER A 29 -16.49 4.62 27.39
C SER A 29 -16.76 4.09 28.80
N THR A 30 -15.75 4.01 29.67
CA THR A 30 -15.89 3.40 31.01
C THR A 30 -16.61 4.29 32.02
N CYS A 31 -16.42 5.61 31.96
CA CYS A 31 -17.07 6.55 32.89
C CYS A 31 -17.39 7.92 32.27
N HIS A 32 -18.34 8.64 32.88
CA HIS A 32 -18.77 9.96 32.42
C HIS A 32 -17.66 11.01 32.50
N HIS A 33 -16.81 10.95 33.54
CA HIS A 33 -15.67 11.85 33.71
C HIS A 33 -14.66 11.72 32.56
N PHE A 34 -14.25 10.49 32.24
CA PHE A 34 -13.29 10.23 31.15
C PHE A 34 -13.89 10.59 29.80
N ARG A 35 -15.18 10.32 29.59
CA ARG A 35 -15.90 10.76 28.38
C ARG A 35 -15.90 12.28 28.25
N LYS A 36 -16.12 13.03 29.34
CA LYS A 36 -16.11 14.49 29.35
C LYS A 36 -14.73 15.06 29.05
N VAL A 37 -13.67 14.51 29.66
CA VAL A 37 -12.27 14.90 29.40
C VAL A 37 -11.89 14.59 27.95
N PHE A 38 -12.27 13.42 27.43
CA PHE A 38 -12.00 13.03 26.05
C PHE A 38 -12.76 13.87 25.02
N ALA A 39 -14.04 14.18 25.27
CA ALA A 39 -14.90 14.94 24.35
C ALA A 39 -14.61 16.45 24.33
N ALA A 40 -13.80 16.95 25.26
CA ALA A 40 -13.34 18.33 25.26
C ALA A 40 -12.34 18.61 24.11
N SER A 41 -11.49 19.62 24.25
CA SER A 41 -10.57 20.08 23.20
C SER A 41 -9.45 19.10 22.81
N GLN A 42 -9.22 18.05 23.60
CA GLN A 42 -8.06 17.16 23.45
C GLN A 42 -8.33 15.89 22.63
N ARG A 43 -9.55 15.71 22.09
CA ARG A 43 -9.94 14.50 21.36
C ARG A 43 -8.99 14.15 20.21
N LEU A 44 -8.78 15.09 19.29
CA LEU A 44 -7.95 14.86 18.10
C LEU A 44 -6.48 14.62 18.47
N PRO A 45 -5.83 15.47 19.30
CA PRO A 45 -4.46 15.21 19.76
C PRO A 45 -4.26 13.82 20.39
N ILE A 46 -5.17 13.40 21.28
CA ILE A 46 -5.11 12.08 21.92
C ILE A 46 -5.19 10.96 20.86
N LEU A 47 -6.13 11.06 19.93
CA LEU A 47 -6.31 10.05 18.87
C LEU A 47 -5.12 10.01 17.90
N TYR A 48 -4.56 11.16 17.52
CA TYR A 48 -3.37 11.21 16.67
C TYR A 48 -2.14 10.61 17.36
N ARG A 49 -1.97 10.82 18.67
CA ARG A 49 -0.90 10.20 19.45
C ARG A 49 -1.04 8.68 19.52
N ALA A 50 -2.26 8.19 19.79
CA ALA A 50 -2.54 6.76 19.75
C ALA A 50 -2.34 6.17 18.34
N ALA A 51 -2.74 6.89 17.29
CA ALA A 51 -2.50 6.51 15.91
C ALA A 51 -1.01 6.48 15.56
N GLU A 52 -0.19 7.39 16.10
CA GLU A 52 1.26 7.40 15.89
C GLU A 52 1.93 6.18 16.54
N ALA A 53 1.51 5.81 17.76
CA ALA A 53 1.98 4.60 18.41
C ALA A 53 1.56 3.34 17.63
N GLN A 54 0.29 3.25 17.22
CA GLN A 54 -0.27 2.06 16.61
C GLN A 54 0.09 1.89 15.12
N PHE A 55 0.03 2.97 14.34
CA PHE A 55 0.15 2.98 12.87
C PHE A 55 1.29 3.86 12.34
N GLY A 56 2.04 4.55 13.20
CA GLY A 56 3.16 5.38 12.78
C GLY A 56 4.27 4.66 11.99
N PRO A 57 5.15 5.41 11.31
CA PRO A 57 5.22 6.88 11.33
C PRO A 57 4.11 7.54 10.53
N LEU A 58 3.30 8.41 11.16
CA LEU A 58 2.16 9.04 10.49
C LEU A 58 2.60 10.05 9.45
N GLN A 59 3.79 10.65 9.59
CA GLN A 59 4.30 11.61 8.62
C GLN A 59 4.38 11.00 7.20
N ASP A 60 4.90 9.79 7.06
CA ASP A 60 4.97 9.08 5.78
C ASP A 60 3.57 8.67 5.27
N ALA A 61 2.67 8.27 6.17
CA ALA A 61 1.27 7.98 5.82
C ALA A 61 0.52 9.24 5.36
N ILE A 62 0.78 10.41 5.97
CA ILE A 62 0.22 11.70 5.55
C ILE A 62 0.72 12.04 4.15
N GLN A 63 2.01 11.86 3.84
CA GLN A 63 2.51 12.06 2.47
C GLN A 63 1.74 11.21 1.46
N LEU A 64 1.50 9.94 1.78
CA LEU A 64 0.76 9.02 0.93
C LEU A 64 -0.71 9.44 0.73
N VAL A 65 -1.41 9.77 1.82
CA VAL A 65 -2.84 10.07 1.78
C VAL A 65 -3.11 11.40 1.07
N THR A 66 -2.26 12.41 1.32
CA THR A 66 -2.39 13.77 0.79
C THR A 66 -1.78 13.94 -0.60
N HIS A 67 -1.17 12.91 -1.16
CA HIS A 67 -0.56 12.97 -2.48
C HIS A 67 -1.61 13.25 -3.57
N ASN A 68 -1.30 14.25 -4.40
CA ASN A 68 -2.09 14.72 -5.53
C ASN A 68 -1.17 15.16 -6.68
N ALA A 69 -1.76 15.37 -7.86
CA ALA A 69 -1.02 15.76 -9.07
C ALA A 69 -0.61 17.24 -9.11
N SER A 70 -1.12 18.09 -8.21
CA SER A 70 -0.87 19.53 -8.21
C SER A 70 0.52 19.92 -7.67
N GLN A 71 1.16 19.03 -6.91
CA GLN A 71 2.49 19.26 -6.36
C GLN A 71 3.37 18.03 -6.61
N PRO A 72 4.66 18.18 -6.90
CA PRO A 72 5.54 17.04 -7.10
C PRO A 72 5.62 16.13 -5.86
N ALA A 73 5.88 14.84 -6.08
CA ALA A 73 5.90 13.84 -5.02
C ALA A 73 7.06 14.02 -4.04
N HIS A 74 8.19 14.56 -4.49
CA HIS A 74 9.39 14.77 -3.68
C HIS A 74 9.27 15.92 -2.67
N LEU A 75 8.24 16.77 -2.77
CA LEU A 75 8.00 17.81 -1.78
C LEU A 75 7.15 17.28 -0.63
N MET A 76 7.63 17.52 0.59
CA MET A 76 6.91 17.14 1.80
C MET A 76 5.68 18.02 2.00
N ARG A 77 4.55 17.37 2.27
CA ARG A 77 3.25 17.99 2.55
C ARG A 77 3.01 18.02 4.05
N SER A 78 2.51 19.14 4.54
CA SER A 78 1.92 19.24 5.87
C SER A 78 0.41 19.40 5.73
N ALA A 79 -0.36 18.65 6.50
CA ALA A 79 -1.81 18.73 6.51
C ALA A 79 -2.31 19.00 7.92
N PRO A 80 -3.33 19.86 8.09
CA PRO A 80 -3.91 20.13 9.40
C PRO A 80 -4.55 18.85 9.96
N SER A 81 -4.41 18.66 11.28
CA SER A 81 -5.04 17.54 11.97
C SER A 81 -6.56 17.66 11.88
N SER A 82 -7.21 16.64 11.32
CA SER A 82 -8.66 16.60 11.14
C SER A 82 -9.17 15.18 11.32
N SER A 83 -10.45 15.03 11.68
CA SER A 83 -11.07 13.71 11.81
C SER A 83 -11.05 12.95 10.48
N ALA A 84 -11.34 13.62 9.36
CA ALA A 84 -11.32 13.02 8.02
C ALA A 84 -9.93 12.48 7.64
N LEU A 85 -8.87 13.27 7.88
CA LEU A 85 -7.50 12.82 7.66
C LEU A 85 -7.16 11.63 8.55
N LEU A 86 -7.55 11.67 9.84
CA LEU A 86 -7.36 10.55 10.74
C LEU A 86 -8.01 9.27 10.20
N HIS A 87 -9.28 9.33 9.75
CA HIS A 87 -9.96 8.17 9.15
C HIS A 87 -9.18 7.57 7.98
N GLN A 88 -8.70 8.40 7.06
CA GLN A 88 -7.89 7.94 5.92
C GLN A 88 -6.56 7.31 6.38
N LEU A 89 -5.90 7.88 7.39
CA LEU A 89 -4.69 7.31 7.98
C LEU A 89 -4.95 5.94 8.60
N LEU A 90 -6.11 5.73 9.22
CA LEU A 90 -6.48 4.44 9.81
C LEU A 90 -6.71 3.35 8.78
N GLU A 91 -7.32 3.68 7.64
CA GLU A 91 -7.53 2.72 6.57
C GLU A 91 -6.18 2.20 6.04
N VAL A 92 -5.28 3.12 5.71
CA VAL A 92 -3.93 2.80 5.24
C VAL A 92 -3.13 2.05 6.32
N GLY A 93 -3.20 2.53 7.57
CA GLY A 93 -2.50 1.94 8.71
C GLY A 93 -2.93 0.50 9.01
N ARG A 94 -4.24 0.20 8.92
CA ARG A 94 -4.76 -1.16 9.10
C ARG A 94 -4.24 -2.11 8.02
N VAL A 95 -4.13 -1.65 6.77
CA VAL A 95 -3.55 -2.48 5.70
C VAL A 95 -2.06 -2.73 5.97
N ALA A 96 -1.31 -1.70 6.37
CA ALA A 96 0.11 -1.86 6.70
C ALA A 96 0.34 -2.78 7.90
N GLN A 97 -0.54 -2.74 8.92
CA GLN A 97 -0.51 -3.65 10.06
C GLN A 97 -0.71 -5.11 9.64
N LYS A 98 -1.61 -5.40 8.68
CA LYS A 98 -1.76 -6.76 8.14
C LYS A 98 -0.48 -7.27 7.48
N TRP A 99 0.26 -6.39 6.81
CA TRP A 99 1.56 -6.73 6.23
C TRP A 99 2.62 -7.09 7.28
N GLU A 100 2.53 -6.57 8.51
CA GLU A 100 3.44 -6.98 9.60
C GLU A 100 3.33 -8.46 9.93
N ALA A 101 2.14 -9.06 9.79
CA ALA A 101 1.93 -10.49 9.99
C ALA A 101 2.41 -11.32 8.79
N ILE A 102 2.22 -10.81 7.56
CA ILE A 102 2.54 -11.53 6.31
C ILE A 102 4.05 -11.51 6.04
N TYR A 103 4.71 -10.40 6.34
CA TYR A 103 6.08 -10.14 5.93
C TYR A 103 7.07 -11.18 6.49
N PRO A 104 7.10 -11.52 7.79
CA PRO A 104 7.99 -12.56 8.32
C PRO A 104 7.80 -13.93 7.69
N LEU A 105 6.56 -14.31 7.42
CA LEU A 105 6.20 -15.61 6.84
C LEU A 105 6.74 -15.75 5.41
N THR A 106 6.77 -14.64 4.69
CA THR A 106 7.21 -14.60 3.30
C THR A 106 8.72 -14.41 3.19
N LYS A 107 9.29 -13.47 3.96
CA LYS A 107 10.71 -13.14 3.93
C LYS A 107 11.59 -14.32 4.31
N TRP A 108 11.21 -15.02 5.39
CA TRP A 108 11.96 -16.14 5.93
C TRP A 108 11.31 -17.48 5.60
N LYS A 109 10.64 -17.57 4.45
CA LYS A 109 9.94 -18.79 4.01
C LYS A 109 10.89 -20.00 3.91
N HIS A 110 12.14 -19.76 3.51
CA HIS A 110 13.16 -20.79 3.30
C HIS A 110 14.24 -20.81 4.38
N ASP A 111 14.28 -19.80 5.24
CA ASP A 111 15.20 -19.71 6.36
C ASP A 111 14.42 -19.76 7.68
N PHE A 112 14.15 -20.99 8.12
CA PHE A 112 13.37 -21.22 9.33
C PHE A 112 14.08 -20.73 10.60
N THR A 113 15.41 -20.61 10.57
CA THR A 113 16.20 -20.19 11.74
C THR A 113 16.02 -18.71 12.05
N SER A 114 15.86 -17.88 11.02
CA SER A 114 15.65 -16.43 11.17
C SER A 114 14.17 -16.03 11.19
N ARG A 115 13.25 -16.98 11.04
CA ARG A 115 11.81 -16.72 11.08
C ARG A 115 11.35 -16.38 12.49
N ARG A 116 11.07 -15.10 12.73
CA ARG A 116 10.58 -14.60 14.02
C ARG A 116 9.53 -13.51 13.86
N LEU A 117 8.86 -13.19 14.98
CA LEU A 117 8.01 -12.01 15.05
C LEU A 117 8.87 -10.74 15.03
N LEU A 118 8.35 -9.70 14.39
CA LEU A 118 8.98 -8.40 14.34
C LEU A 118 8.82 -7.69 15.69
N THR A 119 9.91 -7.10 16.17
CA THR A 119 9.88 -6.22 17.34
C THR A 119 9.08 -4.94 17.06
N ALA A 120 8.66 -4.22 18.10
CA ALA A 120 7.95 -2.94 17.93
C ALA A 120 8.69 -1.92 17.02
N PRO A 121 10.00 -1.68 17.16
CA PRO A 121 10.71 -0.78 16.25
C PRO A 121 10.77 -1.32 14.82
N GLU A 122 10.99 -2.63 14.63
CA GLU A 122 11.02 -3.24 13.28
C GLU A 122 9.67 -3.12 12.56
N ARG A 123 8.57 -3.30 13.29
CA ARG A 123 7.21 -3.07 12.77
C ARG A 123 7.01 -1.64 12.30
N ARG A 124 7.52 -0.66 13.06
CA ARG A 124 7.49 0.76 12.67
C ARG A 124 8.31 1.02 11.40
N LEU A 125 9.50 0.43 11.29
CA LEU A 125 10.33 0.53 10.08
C LEU A 125 9.66 -0.12 8.86
N LEU A 126 9.03 -1.29 9.05
CA LEU A 126 8.27 -1.97 8.02
C LEU A 126 7.10 -1.12 7.52
N ARG A 127 6.28 -0.56 8.43
CA ARG A 127 5.19 0.36 8.08
C ARG A 127 5.69 1.56 7.29
N ARG A 128 6.80 2.17 7.74
CA ARG A 128 7.44 3.28 7.04
C ARG A 128 7.81 2.92 5.60
N ALA A 129 8.46 1.78 5.40
CA ALA A 129 8.84 1.28 4.08
C ALA A 129 7.62 1.01 3.19
N ILE A 130 6.54 0.45 3.76
CA ILE A 130 5.26 0.23 3.06
C ILE A 130 4.64 1.56 2.62
N TYR A 131 4.54 2.56 3.49
CA TYR A 131 3.96 3.87 3.16
C TYR A 131 4.74 4.56 2.03
N ARG A 132 6.07 4.52 2.08
CA ARG A 132 6.95 5.08 1.05
C ARG A 132 6.84 4.34 -0.29
N LEU A 133 6.75 3.01 -0.26
CA LEU A 133 6.51 2.21 -1.47
C LEU A 133 5.15 2.51 -2.11
N TRP A 134 4.11 2.68 -1.29
CA TRP A 134 2.78 3.06 -1.76
C TRP A 134 2.76 4.49 -2.28
N LEU A 135 3.48 5.42 -1.66
CA LEU A 135 3.62 6.79 -2.16
C LEU A 135 4.27 6.78 -3.54
N TYR A 136 5.37 6.03 -3.69
CA TYR A 136 6.04 5.85 -4.99
C TYR A 136 5.07 5.29 -6.05
N SER A 137 4.31 4.26 -5.68
CA SER A 137 3.33 3.65 -6.59
C SER A 137 2.22 4.63 -6.97
N ARG A 138 1.70 5.40 -6.01
CA ARG A 138 0.64 6.39 -6.25
C ARG A 138 1.11 7.54 -7.15
N ALA A 139 2.37 7.95 -7.01
CA ALA A 139 2.97 9.00 -7.84
C ALA A 139 3.26 8.53 -9.28
N PHE A 140 3.80 7.32 -9.45
CA PHE A 140 4.43 6.91 -10.70
C PHE A 140 3.81 5.69 -11.40
N HIS A 141 2.84 5.01 -10.79
CA HIS A 141 2.05 3.95 -11.45
C HIS A 141 0.70 4.49 -11.90
N THR A 142 0.73 5.56 -12.69
CA THR A 142 -0.44 6.22 -13.26
C THR A 142 -0.34 6.28 -14.79
N PRO A 143 -1.44 6.56 -15.51
CA PRO A 143 -1.42 6.66 -16.98
C PRO A 143 -0.44 7.72 -17.51
N ALA A 144 -0.12 8.75 -16.71
CA ALA A 144 0.87 9.77 -17.05
C ALA A 144 2.30 9.20 -17.17
N TYR A 145 2.58 8.07 -16.52
CA TYR A 145 3.88 7.39 -16.56
C TYR A 145 3.76 6.00 -17.17
N PRO A 146 3.49 5.89 -18.49
CA PRO A 146 3.31 4.60 -19.13
C PRO A 146 4.59 3.78 -19.08
N ARG A 147 4.44 2.46 -19.04
CA ARG A 147 5.57 1.52 -18.94
C ARG A 147 6.58 1.67 -20.08
N THR A 148 6.11 2.00 -21.28
CA THR A 148 6.93 2.24 -22.48
C THR A 148 7.83 3.47 -22.34
N ALA A 149 7.44 4.46 -21.53
CA ALA A 149 8.21 5.67 -21.29
C ALA A 149 9.10 5.59 -20.03
N ARG A 150 9.37 4.38 -19.50
CA ARG A 150 10.14 4.23 -18.25
C ARG A 150 11.56 4.79 -18.34
N LYS A 151 12.21 4.65 -19.50
CA LYS A 151 13.59 5.12 -19.75
C LYS A 151 13.68 6.59 -20.18
N ARG A 152 12.54 7.32 -20.30
CA ARG A 152 12.59 8.75 -20.61
C ARG A 152 13.30 9.49 -19.48
N ARG A 153 14.31 10.29 -19.84
CA ARG A 153 15.14 11.04 -18.88
C ARG A 153 14.31 11.85 -17.88
N ALA A 154 13.29 12.58 -18.34
CA ALA A 154 12.40 13.35 -17.46
C ALA A 154 11.75 12.48 -16.37
N ASN A 155 11.13 11.36 -16.76
CA ASN A 155 10.49 10.42 -15.83
C ASN A 155 11.50 9.78 -14.85
N VAL A 156 12.73 9.52 -15.30
CA VAL A 156 13.80 9.00 -14.46
C VAL A 156 14.23 10.03 -13.42
N LEU A 157 14.41 11.29 -13.83
CA LEU A 157 14.80 12.39 -12.94
C LEU A 157 13.72 12.66 -11.86
N GLU A 158 12.45 12.65 -12.22
CA GLU A 158 11.36 12.86 -11.25
C GLU A 158 11.26 11.72 -10.22
N ARG A 159 11.43 10.47 -10.67
CA ARG A 159 11.50 9.31 -9.77
C ARG A 159 12.71 9.40 -8.87
N ALA A 160 13.88 9.72 -9.42
CA ALA A 160 15.11 9.89 -8.66
C ALA A 160 14.96 11.01 -7.61
N ALA A 161 14.32 12.13 -7.95
CA ALA A 161 14.06 13.21 -7.02
C ALA A 161 13.26 12.76 -5.79
N LEU A 162 12.24 11.89 -5.95
CA LEU A 162 11.53 11.32 -4.80
C LEU A 162 12.44 10.38 -3.99
N LEU A 163 13.18 9.50 -4.67
CA LEU A 163 14.02 8.50 -4.00
C LEU A 163 15.20 9.14 -3.24
N HIS A 164 15.72 10.27 -3.71
CA HIS A 164 16.80 11.01 -3.05
C HIS A 164 16.42 11.60 -1.69
N ASN A 165 15.12 11.68 -1.36
CA ASN A 165 14.67 12.11 -0.04
C ASN A 165 14.93 11.06 1.06
N TRP A 166 15.27 9.83 0.68
CA TRP A 166 15.47 8.72 1.61
C TRP A 166 16.91 8.23 1.56
N SER A 167 17.42 7.86 2.73
CA SER A 167 18.77 7.33 2.86
C SER A 167 18.89 5.91 2.27
N SER A 168 20.10 5.49 1.92
CA SER A 168 20.38 4.13 1.41
C SER A 168 19.79 2.99 2.25
N PRO A 169 19.90 2.96 3.60
CA PRO A 169 19.27 1.90 4.39
C PRO A 169 17.73 1.93 4.30
N GLU A 170 17.12 3.11 4.16
CA GLU A 170 15.68 3.22 3.99
C GLU A 170 15.24 2.73 2.60
N LEU A 171 16.02 3.02 1.57
CA LEU A 171 15.80 2.49 0.22
C LEU A 171 15.92 0.97 0.20
N ALA A 172 16.90 0.40 0.94
CA ALA A 172 17.02 -1.05 1.09
C ALA A 172 15.79 -1.67 1.79
N GLN A 173 15.26 -1.01 2.82
CA GLN A 173 14.02 -1.45 3.48
C GLN A 173 12.82 -1.43 2.51
N ILE A 174 12.69 -0.37 1.69
CA ILE A 174 11.63 -0.26 0.69
C ILE A 174 11.74 -1.37 -0.36
N GLU A 175 12.96 -1.64 -0.84
CA GLU A 175 13.22 -2.68 -1.83
C GLU A 175 12.90 -4.08 -1.29
N ASP A 176 13.30 -4.37 -0.06
CA ASP A 176 12.99 -5.64 0.61
C ASP A 176 11.47 -5.86 0.74
N VAL A 177 10.73 -4.84 1.18
CA VAL A 177 9.25 -4.88 1.21
C VAL A 177 8.67 -5.08 -0.19
N ARG A 178 9.22 -4.42 -1.22
CA ARG A 178 8.78 -4.57 -2.60
C ARG A 178 8.94 -5.99 -3.11
N LEU A 179 10.04 -6.66 -2.77
CA LEU A 179 10.28 -8.06 -3.14
C LEU A 179 9.28 -9.00 -2.44
N VAL A 180 9.03 -8.78 -1.15
CA VAL A 180 8.02 -9.55 -0.39
C VAL A 180 6.63 -9.38 -0.99
N ILE A 181 6.19 -8.15 -1.23
CA ILE A 181 4.87 -7.87 -1.84
C ILE A 181 4.78 -8.52 -3.23
N ARG A 182 5.83 -8.39 -4.06
CA ARG A 182 5.88 -9.01 -5.38
C ARG A 182 5.74 -10.53 -5.29
N HIS A 183 6.46 -11.16 -4.37
CA HIS A 183 6.36 -12.61 -4.16
C HIS A 183 4.94 -13.01 -3.73
N VAL A 184 4.34 -12.30 -2.77
CA VAL A 184 2.95 -12.58 -2.35
C VAL A 184 1.99 -12.45 -3.51
N LEU A 185 2.10 -11.40 -4.31
CA LEU A 185 1.27 -11.20 -5.50
C LEU A 185 1.44 -12.35 -6.49
N GLN A 186 2.68 -12.69 -6.84
CA GLN A 186 3.00 -13.71 -7.84
C GLN A 186 2.66 -15.15 -7.43
N HIS A 187 2.53 -15.45 -6.14
CA HIS A 187 2.31 -16.82 -5.67
C HIS A 187 0.94 -17.04 -5.02
N HIS A 188 0.31 -16.00 -4.48
CA HIS A 188 -0.93 -16.13 -3.70
C HIS A 188 -2.11 -15.34 -4.27
N VAL A 189 -1.88 -14.25 -5.03
CA VAL A 189 -2.97 -13.39 -5.52
C VAL A 189 -3.20 -13.54 -7.01
N CYS A 190 -2.14 -13.41 -7.81
CA CYS A 190 -2.17 -13.53 -9.27
C CYS A 190 -1.06 -14.49 -9.75
N PRO A 191 -1.17 -15.78 -9.42
CA PRO A 191 -0.21 -16.77 -9.89
C PRO A 191 -0.24 -16.87 -11.41
N SER A 192 0.94 -17.03 -12.02
CA SER A 192 1.03 -17.27 -13.46
C SER A 192 0.39 -18.61 -13.80
N ASN A 193 -0.13 -18.73 -15.03
CA ASN A 193 -0.71 -19.99 -15.51
C ASN A 193 0.27 -21.16 -15.34
N GLY A 194 1.58 -20.93 -15.55
CA GLY A 194 2.62 -21.93 -15.31
C GLY A 194 2.81 -22.30 -13.83
N ALA A 195 2.65 -21.34 -12.90
CA ALA A 195 2.68 -21.62 -11.47
C ALA A 195 1.44 -22.41 -11.01
N LEU A 196 0.25 -22.05 -11.51
CA LEU A 196 -0.99 -22.79 -11.25
C LEU A 196 -0.88 -24.23 -11.74
N ARG A 197 -0.46 -24.44 -12.99
CA ARG A 197 -0.24 -25.77 -13.58
C ARG A 197 0.69 -26.64 -12.75
N ARG A 198 1.85 -26.09 -12.36
CA ARG A 198 2.81 -26.81 -11.51
C ARG A 198 2.19 -27.17 -10.15
N SER A 199 1.50 -26.23 -9.51
CA SER A 199 0.86 -26.49 -8.21
C SER A 199 -0.27 -27.53 -8.30
N PHE A 200 -0.97 -27.59 -9.44
CA PHE A 200 -2.04 -28.56 -9.66
C PHE A 200 -1.46 -29.94 -9.93
N ARG A 201 -0.48 -30.04 -10.85
CA ARG A 201 0.24 -31.30 -11.13
C ARG A 201 0.86 -31.91 -9.88
N ASN A 202 1.43 -31.08 -9.00
CA ASN A 202 2.02 -31.55 -7.74
C ASN A 202 0.96 -32.02 -6.72
N ARG A 203 -0.29 -31.53 -6.82
CA ARG A 203 -1.39 -31.93 -5.92
C ARG A 203 -2.19 -33.13 -6.43
N PHE A 204 -2.25 -33.31 -7.75
CA PHE A 204 -3.02 -34.35 -8.42
C PHE A 204 -2.17 -35.02 -9.52
N PRO A 205 -1.25 -35.92 -9.14
CA PRO A 205 -0.33 -36.57 -10.08
C PRO A 205 -1.04 -37.56 -11.03
N ASP A 206 -2.13 -38.19 -10.59
CA ASP A 206 -2.78 -39.31 -11.29
C ASP A 206 -4.07 -38.92 -12.04
N ASP A 207 -4.39 -37.63 -12.13
CA ASP A 207 -5.66 -37.16 -12.69
C ASP A 207 -5.59 -37.06 -14.23
N PRO A 208 -6.37 -37.84 -15.00
CA PRO A 208 -6.32 -37.85 -16.46
C PRO A 208 -6.76 -36.52 -17.10
N GLN A 209 -7.36 -35.60 -16.34
CA GLN A 209 -7.75 -34.26 -16.80
C GLN A 209 -6.64 -33.19 -16.70
N GLN A 210 -5.39 -33.58 -16.41
CA GLN A 210 -4.23 -32.67 -16.32
C GLN A 210 -4.05 -31.70 -17.50
N GLN A 211 -4.49 -32.07 -18.70
CA GLN A 211 -4.43 -31.21 -19.89
C GLN A 211 -5.59 -30.20 -19.98
N GLN A 212 -6.74 -30.46 -19.34
CA GLN A 212 -7.97 -29.67 -19.50
C GLN A 212 -8.00 -28.38 -18.66
N LEU A 213 -7.10 -28.22 -17.69
CA LEU A 213 -6.87 -26.95 -16.98
C LEU A 213 -6.03 -25.94 -17.79
N LEU A 214 -5.95 -26.13 -19.11
CA LEU A 214 -5.88 -25.03 -20.05
C LEU A 214 -7.10 -24.14 -19.79
N PHE A 215 -6.99 -23.25 -18.80
CA PHE A 215 -7.89 -22.11 -18.68
C PHE A 215 -8.09 -21.56 -20.08
N GLN A 216 -9.33 -21.61 -20.55
CA GLN A 216 -9.81 -20.87 -21.70
C GLN A 216 -9.44 -19.40 -21.46
N GLY A 217 -8.23 -19.00 -21.90
CA GLY A 217 -7.82 -17.61 -22.02
C GLY A 217 -8.68 -16.87 -23.04
N HIS A 218 -9.46 -17.62 -23.81
CA HIS A 218 -10.66 -17.18 -24.51
C HIS A 218 -11.89 -17.46 -23.63
N ARG A 219 -12.07 -16.76 -22.50
CA ARG A 219 -13.43 -16.29 -22.25
C ARG A 219 -13.69 -15.30 -23.38
N SER A 220 -14.46 -15.72 -24.37
CA SER A 220 -15.18 -14.82 -25.26
C SER A 220 -15.99 -13.90 -24.35
N CYS A 221 -15.39 -12.82 -23.86
CA CYS A 221 -16.16 -11.73 -23.32
C CYS A 221 -16.93 -11.23 -24.55
N PRO A 222 -18.26 -11.42 -24.63
CA PRO A 222 -18.99 -10.75 -25.69
C PRO A 222 -18.63 -9.26 -25.58
N PRO A 223 -18.39 -8.58 -26.70
CA PRO A 223 -18.14 -7.15 -26.65
C PRO A 223 -19.24 -6.51 -25.81
N PRO A 224 -18.93 -5.64 -24.83
CA PRO A 224 -19.97 -5.01 -24.05
C PRO A 224 -20.95 -4.34 -25.01
N PRO A 225 -22.28 -4.49 -24.81
CA PRO A 225 -23.26 -3.84 -25.65
C PRO A 225 -22.90 -2.35 -25.74
N SER A 226 -23.02 -1.79 -26.95
CA SER A 226 -22.58 -0.44 -27.33
C SER A 226 -22.98 0.66 -26.33
N ALA A 227 -24.06 0.46 -25.59
CA ALA A 227 -24.53 1.34 -24.51
C ALA A 227 -23.52 1.54 -23.35
N PHE A 228 -22.62 0.57 -23.09
CA PHE A 228 -21.62 0.67 -22.03
C PHE A 228 -20.40 1.51 -22.43
N ARG A 229 -20.23 1.80 -23.73
CA ARG A 229 -19.13 2.64 -24.24
C ARG A 229 -19.38 4.12 -23.96
N GLU A 230 -20.63 4.58 -23.97
CA GLU A 230 -20.97 6.00 -23.83
C GLU A 230 -20.79 6.53 -22.40
N HIS A 231 -20.92 5.67 -21.38
CA HIS A 231 -20.84 6.08 -19.98
C HIS A 231 -19.40 6.27 -19.48
N PHE A 232 -18.42 5.51 -19.98
CA PHE A 232 -17.01 5.64 -19.57
C PHE A 232 -16.22 6.67 -20.39
N HIS A 233 -16.73 7.09 -21.55
CA HIS A 233 -16.13 8.18 -22.35
C HIS A 233 -16.58 9.58 -21.92
N SER A 234 -17.65 9.71 -21.13
CA SER A 234 -18.13 11.03 -20.68
C SER A 234 -17.31 11.64 -19.54
N ALA A 235 -16.53 10.85 -18.78
CA ALA A 235 -15.68 11.37 -17.70
C ALA A 235 -14.23 11.71 -18.13
N LEU A 236 -13.88 11.49 -19.41
CA LEU A 236 -12.55 11.80 -19.96
C LEU A 236 -12.67 12.42 -21.36
N GLN A 237 -13.50 13.44 -21.53
CA GLN A 237 -13.35 14.37 -22.65
C GLN A 237 -12.26 15.40 -22.29
N VAL A 238 -11.01 14.99 -22.49
CA VAL A 238 -9.90 15.95 -22.68
C VAL A 238 -9.83 16.21 -24.19
N PRO A 239 -9.79 17.46 -24.67
CA PRO A 239 -9.69 17.72 -26.09
C PRO A 239 -8.41 17.08 -26.64
N ALA A 240 -8.57 16.37 -27.76
CA ALA A 240 -7.48 15.68 -28.43
C ALA A 240 -6.33 16.65 -28.72
N ALA A 241 -5.18 16.44 -28.08
CA ALA A 241 -3.94 17.07 -28.49
C ALA A 241 -3.55 16.49 -29.87
N PRO A 242 -3.30 17.32 -30.89
CA PRO A 242 -2.90 16.82 -32.20
C PRO A 242 -1.46 16.32 -32.12
N GLY A 243 -1.21 15.05 -32.46
CA GLY A 243 0.17 14.59 -32.72
C GLY A 243 0.55 13.14 -32.43
N PHE A 244 -0.33 12.27 -31.92
CA PHE A 244 0.02 10.84 -31.78
C PHE A 244 -0.60 10.00 -32.90
N VAL A 245 0.17 9.84 -33.98
CA VAL A 245 -0.04 8.78 -34.97
C VAL A 245 0.09 7.45 -34.24
N ALA A 246 -1.01 6.72 -34.14
CA ALA A 246 -1.06 5.37 -33.59
C ALA A 246 -0.20 4.43 -34.45
N ALA A 247 0.90 3.93 -33.89
CA ALA A 247 1.68 2.87 -34.51
C ALA A 247 0.94 1.54 -34.38
N GLU A 248 0.01 1.27 -35.30
CA GLU A 248 -0.68 -0.01 -35.51
C GLU A 248 0.27 -1.10 -36.07
N LYS A 249 1.39 -1.40 -35.39
CA LYS A 249 2.35 -2.40 -35.89
C LYS A 249 2.74 -3.55 -34.97
N PHE A 250 2.08 -3.75 -33.84
CA PHE A 250 2.31 -4.97 -33.05
C PHE A 250 1.09 -5.89 -33.05
N ARG A 251 0.97 -6.62 -34.17
CA ARG A 251 0.31 -7.93 -34.21
C ARG A 251 1.02 -8.85 -33.22
N ALA A 252 0.24 -9.59 -32.45
CA ALA A 252 0.71 -10.54 -31.44
C ALA A 252 1.65 -11.58 -32.06
N ALA A 253 2.95 -11.46 -31.79
CA ALA A 253 3.90 -12.55 -31.93
C ALA A 253 3.96 -13.31 -30.61
N ALA A 254 3.65 -14.59 -30.68
CA ALA A 254 3.70 -15.55 -29.60
C ALA A 254 5.13 -15.69 -29.03
N LEU A 255 5.20 -16.00 -27.73
CA LEU A 255 6.31 -16.65 -27.03
C LEU A 255 7.70 -15.99 -27.18
N GLN A 256 8.04 -15.13 -26.22
CA GLN A 256 9.41 -15.16 -25.70
C GLN A 256 9.43 -14.81 -24.21
N GLU A 257 9.92 -15.77 -23.42
CA GLU A 257 10.34 -15.59 -22.04
C GLU A 257 11.39 -14.48 -21.97
N LEU A 258 11.23 -13.52 -21.05
CA LEU A 258 12.35 -12.80 -20.45
C LEU A 258 12.03 -12.59 -18.97
N GLY A 259 12.54 -13.54 -18.18
CA GLY A 259 12.78 -13.33 -16.77
C GLY A 259 13.85 -12.26 -16.54
N ALA A 260 13.83 -11.73 -15.32
CA ALA A 260 14.95 -11.08 -14.64
C ALA A 260 15.74 -10.02 -15.41
N GLU A 261 15.37 -8.74 -15.30
CA GLU A 261 16.36 -7.65 -15.32
C GLU A 261 16.05 -6.61 -14.24
N GLY A 262 17.10 -6.28 -13.48
CA GLY A 262 17.07 -5.49 -12.26
C GLY A 262 16.87 -4.00 -12.48
N TRP A 263 16.63 -3.28 -11.39
CA TRP A 263 16.41 -1.83 -11.39
C TRP A 263 17.72 -1.01 -11.39
N PHE A 264 18.87 -1.68 -11.51
CA PHE A 264 20.16 -1.05 -11.81
C PHE A 264 20.60 -1.51 -13.20
N GLY A 265 20.26 -0.67 -14.19
CA GLY A 265 20.57 -0.85 -15.62
C GLY A 265 20.00 0.31 -16.43
#